data_AF-A0A349JMX1-F1
#
_entry.id   AF-A0A349JMX1-F1
#
_cell.length_a   1.000
_cell.length_b   1.000
_cell.length_c   1.000
_cell.angle_alpha   90.00
_cell.angle_beta   90.00
_cell.angle_gamma   90.00
#
_symmetry.space_group_name_H-M   'P 1'
#
loop_
_entity.id
_entity.type
_entity.pdbx_description
1 polymer ?
#
loop_
_entity_poly.entity_id
_entity_poly.type
_entity_poly.pdbx_seq_one_letter_code
_entity_poly.pdbx_strand_id
1 'polypeptide(L)' 'MTLQRDECTVILKGVPAEVCDNCGEYYLSDTVTETILERAERAITNGAEIEILRYVVAA' A
#
# COMPACT_ATOMS: atom_id res chain seq x y z
N MET A 1 0.28 -5.59 -3.45
CA MET A 1 -1.02 -4.95 -3.77
C MET A 1 -0.78 -3.76 -4.69
N THR A 2 -1.81 -3.29 -5.37
CA THR A 2 -1.74 -2.14 -6.28
C THR A 2 -2.77 -1.11 -5.85
N LEU A 3 -2.36 0.15 -5.78
CA LEU A 3 -3.25 1.31 -5.57
C LEU A 3 -3.24 2.13 -6.86
N GLN A 4 -4.40 2.65 -7.25
CA GLN A 4 -4.52 3.49 -8.44
C GLN A 4 -5.39 4.70 -8.13
N ARG A 5 -4.96 5.88 -8.57
CA ARG A 5 -5.75 7.11 -8.59
C ARG A 5 -5.42 7.88 -9.86
N ASP A 6 -6.44 8.22 -10.64
CA ASP A 6 -6.28 8.83 -11.96
C ASP A 6 -5.28 8.01 -12.81
N GLU A 7 -4.26 8.67 -13.38
CA GLU A 7 -3.20 8.05 -14.17
C GLU A 7 -2.06 7.46 -13.32
N CYS A 8 -2.07 7.66 -11.99
CA CYS A 8 -1.01 7.17 -11.10
C CYS A 8 -1.29 5.75 -10.61
N THR A 9 -0.36 4.83 -10.86
CA THR A 9 -0.38 3.44 -10.37
C THR A 9 0.78 3.18 -9.42
N VAL A 10 0.48 2.78 -8.17
CA VAL A 10 1.48 2.45 -7.15
C VAL A 10 1.42 0.96 -6.82
N ILE A 11 2.52 0.25 -7.06
CA ILE A 11 2.65 -1.18 -6.77
C ILE A 11 3.45 -1.36 -5.47
N LEU A 12 2.79 -1.87 -4.45
CA LEU A 12 3.38 -2.13 -3.13
C LEU A 12 3.70 -3.63 -2.97
N LYS A 13 4.98 -3.94 -2.79
CA LYS A 13 5.51 -5.29 -2.58
C LYS A 13 5.80 -5.55 -1.11
N GLY A 14 5.44 -6.73 -0.60
CA GLY A 14 5.76 -7.15 0.77
C GLY A 14 4.94 -6.46 1.86
N VAL A 15 3.73 -5.99 1.53
CA VAL A 15 2.81 -5.42 2.52
C VAL A 15 2.31 -6.55 3.43
N PRO A 16 2.51 -6.48 4.75
CA PRO A 16 1.95 -7.47 5.67
C PRO A 16 0.43 -7.34 5.69
N ALA A 17 -0.25 -8.49 5.68
CA ALA A 17 -1.69 -8.58 5.84
C ALA A 17 -1.99 -9.63 6.91
N GLU A 18 -3.04 -9.38 7.66
CA GLU A 18 -3.64 -10.35 8.56
C GLU A 18 -4.75 -11.11 7.83
N VAL A 19 -5.12 -12.26 8.36
CA VAL A 19 -6.19 -13.11 7.82
C VAL A 19 -7.23 -13.25 8.91
N CYS A 20 -8.49 -12.97 8.60
CA CYS A 20 -9.58 -13.15 9.55
C CYS A 20 -9.82 -14.64 9.80
N ASP A 21 -9.73 -15.08 11.06
CA ASP A 21 -9.89 -16.49 11.44
C ASP A 21 -11.28 -17.07 11.14
N ASN A 22 -12.30 -16.21 10.98
CA ASN A 22 -13.68 -16.64 10.76
C ASN A 22 -14.06 -16.76 9.27
N CYS A 23 -13.61 -15.83 8.41
CA CYS A 23 -13.98 -15.80 6.98
C CYS A 23 -12.80 -16.06 6.03
N GLY A 24 -11.56 -16.02 6.51
CA GLY A 24 -10.36 -16.20 5.69
C GLY A 24 -10.01 -14.99 4.81
N GLU A 25 -10.68 -13.86 5.00
CA GLU A 25 -10.41 -12.64 4.23
C GLU A 25 -9.12 -11.98 4.71
N TYR A 26 -8.31 -11.52 3.75
CA TYR A 26 -7.13 -10.73 4.03
C TYR A 26 -7.54 -9.29 4.39
N TYR A 27 -6.99 -8.76 5.46
CA TYR A 27 -7.14 -7.37 5.84
C TYR A 27 -5.80 -6.77 6.26
N LEU A 28 -5.72 -5.44 6.20
CA LEU A 28 -4.56 -4.70 6.64
C LEU A 28 -4.87 -4.08 7.99
N SER A 29 -3.88 -4.02 8.88
CA SER A 29 -4.02 -3.23 10.10
C SER A 29 -4.09 -1.74 9.76
N ASP A 30 -4.66 -0.95 10.66
CA ASP A 30 -4.77 0.51 10.50
C ASP A 30 -3.40 1.15 10.24
N THR A 31 -2.37 0.74 10.99
CA THR A 31 -1.00 1.25 10.85
C THR A 31 -0.39 0.93 9.48
N VAL A 32 -0.62 -0.28 8.96
CA VAL A 32 -0.13 -0.66 7.63
C VAL A 32 -0.86 0.14 6.56
N THR A 33 -2.18 0.27 6.70
CA THR A 33 -3.05 1.03 5.80
C THR A 33 -2.62 2.49 5.72
N GLU A 34 -2.43 3.14 6.87
CA GLU A 34 -1.96 4.53 6.96
C GLU A 34 -0.62 4.71 6.24
N THR A 35 0.35 3.83 6.51
CA THR A 35 1.69 3.89 5.91
C THR A 35 1.66 3.77 4.39
N ILE A 36 0.87 2.83 3.85
CA ILE A 36 0.83 2.63 2.39
C ILE A 36 0.08 3.75 1.68
N LEU A 37 -0.94 4.33 2.31
CA LEU A 37 -1.68 5.46 1.78
C LEU A 37 -0.80 6.71 1.75
N GLU A 38 -0.06 7.00 2.82
CA GLU A 38 0.88 8.13 2.83
C GLU A 38 1.92 8.02 1.70
N ARG A 39 2.47 6.82 1.48
CA ARG A 39 3.41 6.57 0.39
C ARG A 39 2.78 6.72 -0.98
N ALA A 40 1.53 6.30 -1.16
CA ALA A 40 0.81 6.47 -2.42
C ALA A 40 0.49 7.95 -2.70
N GLU A 41 0.09 8.72 -1.70
CA GLU A 41 -0.14 10.17 -1.84
C GLU A 41 1.15 10.92 -2.20
N ARG A 42 2.30 10.50 -1.65
CA ARG A 42 3.60 11.03 -2.06
C ARG A 42 3.91 10.73 -3.52
N ALA A 43 3.63 9.51 -4.01
CA ALA A 43 3.82 9.14 -5.41
C ALA A 43 3.00 10.05 -6.35
N ILE A 44 1.73 10.28 -6.00
CA ILE A 44 0.82 11.18 -6.73
C ILE A 44 1.36 12.61 -6.72
N THR A 45 1.75 13.11 -5.55
CA THR A 45 2.29 14.48 -5.38
C THR A 45 3.57 14.70 -6.19
N ASN A 46 4.38 13.66 -6.35
CA ASN A 46 5.59 13.68 -7.16
C ASN A 46 5.32 13.60 -8.68
N GLY A 47 4.05 13.43 -9.10
CA GLY A 47 3.66 13.29 -10.50
C GLY A 47 4.05 11.95 -11.11
N ALA A 48 4.16 10.88 -10.30
CA ALA A 48 4.49 9.56 -10.80
C ALA A 48 3.31 8.97 -11.59
N GLU A 49 3.55 8.50 -12.81
CA GLU A 49 2.59 7.69 -13.57
C GLU A 49 2.58 6.24 -13.04
N ILE A 50 3.76 5.67 -12.79
CA ILE A 50 3.93 4.34 -12.21
C ILE A 50 5.06 4.37 -11.17
N GLU A 51 4.80 3.87 -9.96
CA GLU A 51 5.82 3.71 -8.93
C GLU A 51 5.75 2.32 -8.29
N ILE A 52 6.92 1.68 -8.09
CA ILE A 52 7.01 0.36 -7.45
C ILE A 52 7.76 0.50 -6.13
N LEU A 53 7.04 0.28 -5.04
CA LEU A 53 7.54 0.43 -3.68
C LEU A 53 7.64 -0.93 -2.99
N ARG A 54 8.68 -1.12 -2.18
CA ARG A 54 8.76 -2.23 -1.23
C ARG A 54 8.36 -1.73 0.16
N TYR A 55 7.42 -2.41 0.78
CA TYR A 55 7.07 -2.15 2.17
C TYR A 55 8.21 -2.61 3.08
N VAL A 56 8.82 -1.65 3.76
CA VAL A 56 9.75 -1.86 4.86
C VAL A 56 9.21 -1.09 6.06
N VAL A 57 9.22 -1.72 7.23
CA VAL A 57 9.03 -1.04 8.51
C VAL A 57 10.35 -0.36 8.86
N ALA A 58 10.31 0.91 9.25
CA ALA A 58 11.49 1.53 9.83
C ALA A 58 11.88 0.75 11.09
N ALA A 59 13.16 0.39 11.20
CA ALA A 59 13.71 -0.30 12.37
C ALA A 59 13.77 0.61 13.60
#